data_AF-A0A1M3TVQ0-F1
#
_entry.id   AF-A0A1M3TVQ0-F1
#
_cell.length_a   1.000
_cell.length_b   1.000
_cell.length_c   1.000
_cell.angle_alpha   90.00
_cell.angle_beta   90.00
_cell.angle_gamma   90.00
#
_symmetry.space_group_name_H-M   'P 1'
#
loop_
_entity.id
_entity.type
_entity.pdbx_description
1 polymer ?
#
loop_
_entity_poly.entity_id
_entity_poly.type
_entity_poly.pdbx_seq_one_letter_code
_entity_poly.pdbx_strand_id
1 'polypeptide(L)'
;MFIFTLTLTLFISLSSARTCYHPDKSVATNNVPCTSADTTYCCDSDAICMSNGYCVGVGAQPYVFFRGSCTDENWGSGCPTQCVNKNPSGGAPIIGIGTDSSGDAQYCCGFQVKNNGSSECVDGDTAFTLNNGEMILGRAALENVTEVSNASSTSTTTVPTETVLATSTTCSSSEKHCSSNATAVGAGVGVPLGVLAVSAVVWALWERSRRITASTAAAPNVQEGFYMDKGLVQESYVPHRMQQAPTELDTRARISEMMGSSYQHAS
;
A
#
# COMPACT_ATOMS: atom_id res chain seq x y z
N MET A 1 -35.40 -9.73 36.11
CA MET A 1 -35.20 -9.22 34.73
C MET A 1 -33.70 -9.05 34.54
N PHE A 2 -33.03 -9.96 33.82
CA PHE A 2 -31.58 -9.92 33.64
C PHE A 2 -31.23 -9.26 32.31
N ILE A 3 -30.36 -8.25 32.35
CA ILE A 3 -29.88 -7.53 31.17
C ILE A 3 -28.48 -8.09 30.83
N PHE A 4 -28.39 -8.86 29.75
CA PHE A 4 -27.10 -9.26 29.19
C PHE A 4 -26.53 -8.12 28.33
N THR A 5 -25.51 -7.44 28.85
CA THR A 5 -24.76 -6.42 28.11
C THR A 5 -23.75 -7.09 27.17
N LEU A 6 -24.09 -7.22 25.89
CA LEU A 6 -23.20 -7.78 24.88
C LEU A 6 -22.08 -6.78 24.52
N THR A 7 -20.90 -6.95 25.10
CA THR A 7 -19.71 -6.14 24.79
C THR A 7 -19.13 -6.54 23.44
N LEU A 8 -19.33 -5.71 22.41
CA LEU A 8 -18.72 -5.89 21.09
C LEU A 8 -17.22 -5.59 21.16
N THR A 9 -16.38 -6.62 21.34
CA THR A 9 -14.93 -6.50 21.27
C THR A 9 -14.50 -6.26 19.82
N LEU A 10 -14.25 -5.00 19.47
CA LEU A 10 -13.65 -4.62 18.20
C LEU A 10 -12.19 -5.08 18.19
N PHE A 11 -11.93 -6.22 17.56
CA PHE A 11 -10.57 -6.65 17.24
C PHE A 11 -9.98 -5.74 16.16
N ILE A 12 -9.47 -4.59 16.58
CA ILE A 12 -8.53 -3.81 15.78
C ILE A 12 -7.29 -4.69 15.63
N SER A 13 -7.07 -5.24 14.44
CA SER A 13 -5.79 -5.83 14.07
C SER A 13 -4.74 -4.72 14.12
N LEU A 14 -4.06 -4.61 15.27
CA LEU A 14 -3.02 -3.62 15.49
C LEU A 14 -1.78 -4.02 14.69
N SER A 15 -1.78 -3.71 13.40
CA SER A 15 -0.58 -3.68 12.58
C SER A 15 0.37 -2.67 13.23
N SER A 16 1.31 -3.19 14.01
CA SER A 16 2.34 -2.37 14.62
C SER A 16 3.19 -1.78 13.49
N ALA A 17 2.96 -0.49 13.20
CA ALA A 17 3.80 0.32 12.33
C ALA A 17 5.13 0.57 13.05
N ARG A 18 5.93 -0.50 13.19
CA ARG A 18 7.22 -0.48 13.87
C ARG A 18 8.15 0.46 13.11
N THR A 19 8.58 1.51 13.79
CA THR A 19 9.56 2.46 13.29
C THR A 19 10.85 1.73 12.91
N CYS A 20 11.40 2.07 11.76
CA CYS A 20 12.71 1.61 11.33
C CYS A 20 13.72 2.76 11.46
N TYR A 21 14.98 2.44 11.70
CA TYR A 21 16.06 3.37 11.99
C TYR A 21 17.28 3.06 11.12
N HIS A 22 17.95 4.09 10.60
CA HIS A 22 19.26 3.95 9.96
C HIS A 22 20.38 3.78 11.00
N PRO A 23 21.61 3.35 10.63
CA PRO A 23 22.72 3.17 11.57
C PRO A 23 23.09 4.37 12.44
N ASP A 24 22.81 5.61 12.00
CA ASP A 24 22.98 6.84 12.76
C ASP A 24 21.83 7.14 13.75
N LYS A 25 20.84 6.23 13.83
CA LYS A 25 19.60 6.31 14.62
C LYS A 25 18.54 7.29 14.09
N SER A 26 18.74 7.87 12.91
CA SER A 26 17.68 8.63 12.24
C SER A 26 16.53 7.71 11.81
N VAL A 27 15.30 8.22 11.83
CA VAL A 27 14.10 7.44 11.47
C VAL A 27 14.04 7.24 9.96
N ALA A 28 14.09 5.98 9.55
CA ALA A 28 13.94 5.55 8.17
C ALA A 28 12.48 5.68 7.73
N THR A 29 12.17 6.81 7.09
CA THR A 29 10.82 7.12 6.60
C THR A 29 10.49 6.24 5.38
N ASN A 30 9.22 5.85 5.23
CA ASN A 30 8.73 4.91 4.20
C ASN A 30 9.40 3.51 4.19
N ASN A 31 10.23 3.20 5.18
CA ASN A 31 10.79 1.86 5.35
C ASN A 31 9.81 0.97 6.15
N VAL A 32 9.69 -0.29 5.77
CA VAL A 32 8.77 -1.26 6.37
C VAL A 32 9.50 -2.52 6.86
N PRO A 33 9.10 -3.13 8.00
CA PRO A 33 9.75 -4.33 8.53
C PRO A 33 9.56 -5.55 7.61
N CYS A 34 10.67 -6.21 7.23
CA CYS A 34 10.65 -7.32 6.28
C CYS A 34 10.21 -8.67 6.84
N THR A 35 10.10 -8.81 8.16
CA THR A 35 9.56 -10.02 8.80
C THR A 35 8.59 -9.66 9.92
N SER A 36 7.92 -10.66 10.50
CA SER A 36 7.07 -10.46 11.69
C SER A 36 7.87 -10.31 13.00
N ALA A 37 9.17 -10.62 13.04
CA ALA A 37 9.98 -10.53 14.27
C ALA A 37 10.15 -9.07 14.74
N ASP A 38 10.25 -8.88 16.06
CA ASP A 38 10.27 -7.53 16.68
C ASP A 38 11.53 -6.74 16.30
N THR A 39 12.70 -7.36 16.41
CA THR A 39 13.94 -6.88 15.80
C THR A 39 14.09 -7.52 14.43
N THR A 40 14.04 -6.72 13.37
CA THR A 40 14.23 -7.18 11.99
C THR A 40 14.68 -6.03 11.10
N TYR A 41 15.31 -6.37 9.98
CA TYR A 41 15.68 -5.42 8.94
C TYR A 41 14.43 -4.87 8.24
N CYS A 42 14.55 -3.66 7.71
CA CYS A 42 13.53 -2.98 6.94
C CYS A 42 14.07 -2.54 5.59
N CYS A 43 13.19 -2.53 4.59
CA CYS A 43 13.45 -1.99 3.26
C CYS A 43 12.45 -0.87 2.96
N ASP A 44 12.77 0.00 2.02
CA ASP A 44 11.82 0.97 1.46
C ASP A 44 10.57 0.26 0.91
N SER A 45 9.41 0.92 0.99
CA SER A 45 8.11 0.31 0.64
C SER A 45 8.01 -0.18 -0.82
N ASP A 46 8.86 0.31 -1.71
CA ASP A 46 8.98 -0.04 -3.13
C ASP A 46 10.21 -0.94 -3.45
N ALA A 47 10.88 -1.46 -2.42
CA ALA A 47 11.93 -2.46 -2.52
C ALA A 47 11.41 -3.87 -2.17
N ILE A 48 12.13 -4.90 -2.61
CA ILE A 48 11.87 -6.30 -2.27
C ILE A 48 12.72 -6.71 -1.07
N CYS A 49 12.06 -7.23 -0.04
CA CYS A 49 12.71 -7.87 1.11
C CYS A 49 13.33 -9.23 0.72
N MET A 50 14.62 -9.45 1.00
CA MET A 50 15.32 -10.71 0.73
C MET A 50 15.66 -11.45 2.03
N SER A 51 15.41 -12.76 2.09
CA SER A 51 15.53 -13.59 3.31
C SER A 51 16.93 -13.66 3.93
N ASN A 52 17.97 -13.23 3.20
CA ASN A 52 19.33 -13.08 3.70
C ASN A 52 19.58 -11.79 4.52
N GLY A 53 18.56 -10.95 4.73
CA GLY A 53 18.62 -9.74 5.58
C GLY A 53 18.79 -8.42 4.82
N TYR A 54 18.54 -8.40 3.51
CA TYR A 54 18.85 -7.25 2.65
C TYR A 54 17.69 -6.92 1.71
N CYS A 55 17.87 -5.88 0.89
CA CYS A 55 16.84 -5.28 0.05
C CYS A 55 17.24 -5.28 -1.43
N VAL A 56 16.29 -5.44 -2.35
CA VAL A 56 16.47 -5.15 -3.79
C VAL A 56 15.57 -3.98 -4.17
N GLY A 57 16.15 -2.84 -4.55
CA GLY A 57 15.42 -1.67 -5.00
C GLY A 57 14.89 -1.87 -6.41
N VAL A 58 13.57 -1.80 -6.59
CA VAL A 58 12.90 -2.04 -7.88
C VAL A 58 12.00 -0.88 -8.35
N GLY A 59 11.59 0.03 -7.46
CA GLY A 59 10.74 1.18 -7.84
C GLY A 59 11.44 2.27 -8.68
N ALA A 60 12.77 2.36 -8.64
CA ALA A 60 13.55 3.32 -9.42
C ALA A 60 14.88 2.74 -9.92
N GLN A 61 15.42 3.31 -11.01
CA GLN A 61 16.75 2.97 -11.51
C GLN A 61 17.85 3.85 -10.87
N PRO A 62 19.06 3.32 -10.62
CA PRO A 62 19.48 1.93 -10.88
C PRO A 62 18.87 0.93 -9.89
N TYR A 63 18.46 -0.23 -10.38
CA TYR A 63 18.04 -1.34 -9.52
C TYR A 63 19.26 -1.88 -8.79
N VAL A 64 19.26 -1.80 -7.46
CA VAL A 64 20.41 -2.14 -6.61
C VAL A 64 20.02 -3.09 -5.50
N PHE A 65 20.93 -3.99 -5.16
CA PHE A 65 20.87 -4.72 -3.91
C PHE A 65 21.51 -3.85 -2.81
N PHE A 66 20.94 -3.80 -1.60
CA PHE A 66 21.37 -2.85 -0.57
C PHE A 66 21.06 -3.28 0.88
N ARG A 67 21.82 -2.74 1.82
CA ARG A 67 21.49 -2.71 3.26
C ARG A 67 20.52 -1.56 3.51
N GLY A 68 19.28 -1.88 3.87
CA GLY A 68 18.26 -0.91 4.28
C GLY A 68 18.47 -0.41 5.72
N SER A 69 17.38 -0.37 6.48
CA SER A 69 17.30 0.06 7.87
C SER A 69 16.94 -1.10 8.82
N CYS A 70 16.70 -0.86 10.11
CA CYS A 70 16.32 -1.90 11.09
C CYS A 70 15.28 -1.39 12.10
N THR A 71 14.42 -2.25 12.64
CA THR A 71 13.45 -1.86 13.71
C THR A 71 14.09 -1.59 15.07
N ASP A 72 15.36 -1.97 15.27
CA ASP A 72 16.12 -1.70 16.49
C ASP A 72 17.05 -0.48 16.31
N GLU A 73 16.74 0.61 17.02
CA GLU A 73 17.52 1.85 17.07
C GLU A 73 18.96 1.63 17.57
N ASN A 74 19.22 0.56 18.33
CA ASN A 74 20.55 0.23 18.84
C ASN A 74 21.39 -0.64 17.89
N TRP A 75 20.83 -1.05 16.74
CA TRP A 75 21.52 -1.88 15.74
C TRP A 75 22.17 -3.14 16.30
N GLY A 76 21.43 -3.86 17.15
CA GLY A 76 21.80 -5.13 17.73
C GLY A 76 21.78 -6.30 16.74
N SER A 77 21.91 -7.52 17.28
CA SER A 77 22.20 -8.74 16.51
C SER A 77 21.10 -9.24 15.55
N GLY A 78 19.93 -8.59 15.49
CA GLY A 78 18.91 -8.87 14.48
C GLY A 78 18.88 -7.88 13.31
N CYS A 79 19.83 -6.93 13.27
CA CYS A 79 20.02 -6.01 12.17
C CYS A 79 21.14 -6.48 11.21
N PRO A 80 21.14 -6.07 9.92
CA PRO A 80 22.15 -6.50 8.96
C PRO A 80 23.52 -5.90 9.28
N THR A 81 24.54 -6.74 9.43
CA THR A 81 25.87 -6.30 9.89
C THR A 81 26.78 -5.80 8.79
N GLN A 82 26.58 -6.20 7.53
CA GLN A 82 27.40 -5.72 6.43
C GLN A 82 27.03 -4.30 6.03
N CYS A 83 28.06 -3.54 5.64
CA CYS A 83 27.95 -2.16 5.15
C CYS A 83 27.37 -1.12 6.12
N VAL A 84 27.13 -1.44 7.41
CA VAL A 84 26.58 -0.52 8.43
C VAL A 84 27.28 0.85 8.44
N ASN A 85 28.61 0.86 8.29
CA ASN A 85 29.43 2.08 8.33
C ASN A 85 29.39 2.93 7.03
N LYS A 86 28.87 2.41 5.90
CA LYS A 86 28.66 3.22 4.69
C LYS A 86 27.24 3.79 4.71
N ASN A 87 27.07 5.05 4.30
CA ASN A 87 25.81 5.80 4.35
C ASN A 87 24.96 5.50 5.61
N PRO A 88 25.44 5.88 6.81
CA PRO A 88 24.79 5.52 8.07
C PRO A 88 23.46 6.26 8.30
N SER A 89 23.12 7.25 7.47
CA SER A 89 21.86 8.02 7.51
C SER A 89 20.89 7.65 6.37
N GLY A 90 20.96 6.41 5.86
CA GLY A 90 20.20 5.99 4.68
C GLY A 90 20.29 4.48 4.38
N GLY A 91 20.09 4.10 3.12
CA GLY A 91 20.43 2.77 2.61
C GLY A 91 21.86 2.74 2.03
N ALA A 92 22.56 1.61 2.15
CA ALA A 92 23.90 1.43 1.58
C ALA A 92 23.90 0.38 0.46
N PRO A 93 24.21 0.74 -0.80
CA PRO A 93 24.22 -0.22 -1.89
C PRO A 93 25.33 -1.26 -1.71
N ILE A 94 25.05 -2.46 -2.19
CA ILE A 94 25.93 -3.64 -2.17
C ILE A 94 26.07 -4.12 -3.60
N ILE A 95 27.29 -4.13 -4.11
CA ILE A 95 27.60 -4.48 -5.50
C ILE A 95 28.42 -5.77 -5.56
N GLY A 96 28.17 -6.62 -6.56
CA GLY A 96 29.03 -7.77 -6.84
C GLY A 96 30.28 -7.33 -7.63
N ILE A 97 31.46 -7.78 -7.22
CA ILE A 97 32.74 -7.47 -7.88
C ILE A 97 33.30 -8.64 -8.70
N GLY A 98 32.82 -9.86 -8.46
CA GLY A 98 33.27 -11.09 -9.13
C GLY A 98 33.03 -12.31 -8.25
N THR A 99 33.85 -13.35 -8.46
CA THR A 99 33.96 -14.52 -7.58
C THR A 99 35.39 -14.67 -7.09
N ASP A 100 35.57 -15.28 -5.92
CA ASP A 100 36.90 -15.65 -5.43
C ASP A 100 37.42 -16.98 -6.05
N SER A 101 38.53 -17.49 -5.50
CA SER A 101 39.15 -18.75 -5.92
C SER A 101 38.35 -20.01 -5.57
N SER A 102 37.38 -19.93 -4.66
CA SER A 102 36.44 -21.02 -4.33
C SER A 102 35.25 -21.03 -5.31
N GLY A 103 34.99 -19.90 -5.96
CA GLY A 103 33.82 -19.66 -6.81
C GLY A 103 32.70 -18.92 -6.10
N ASP A 104 32.88 -18.50 -4.84
CA ASP A 104 31.87 -17.78 -4.08
C ASP A 104 31.77 -16.32 -4.55
N ALA A 105 30.55 -15.79 -4.60
CA ALA A 105 30.27 -14.44 -5.06
C ALA A 105 30.77 -13.39 -4.05
N GLN A 106 31.62 -12.47 -4.53
CA GLN A 106 32.26 -11.44 -3.73
C GLN A 106 31.60 -10.08 -3.93
N TYR A 107 31.34 -9.39 -2.83
CA TYR A 107 30.60 -8.14 -2.76
C TYR A 107 31.39 -7.01 -2.08
N CYS A 108 31.06 -5.77 -2.45
CA CYS A 108 31.56 -4.55 -1.83
C CYS A 108 30.41 -3.63 -1.42
N CYS A 109 30.66 -2.82 -0.37
CA CYS A 109 29.78 -1.74 0.04
C CYS A 109 30.03 -0.49 -0.83
N GLY A 110 28.97 0.18 -1.31
CA GLY A 110 29.12 1.37 -2.13
C GLY A 110 29.41 1.05 -3.60
N PHE A 111 30.67 1.22 -4.00
CA PHE A 111 31.12 1.12 -5.40
C PHE A 111 32.44 0.35 -5.52
N GLN A 112 32.82 -0.02 -6.74
CA GLN A 112 34.07 -0.70 -7.07
C GLN A 112 35.01 0.20 -7.88
N VAL A 113 36.31 0.01 -7.70
CA VAL A 113 37.35 0.50 -8.59
C VAL A 113 37.92 -0.67 -9.42
N LYS A 114 38.50 -0.35 -10.58
CA LYS A 114 39.26 -1.32 -11.36
C LYS A 114 40.75 -1.09 -11.18
N ASN A 115 41.43 -2.03 -10.54
CA ASN A 115 42.86 -1.94 -10.21
C ASN A 115 43.63 -3.06 -10.93
N ASN A 116 44.57 -2.67 -11.80
CA ASN A 116 45.42 -3.59 -12.59
C ASN A 116 44.70 -4.74 -13.34
N GLY A 117 43.39 -4.60 -13.60
CA GLY A 117 42.55 -5.60 -14.25
C GLY A 117 41.50 -6.24 -13.32
N SER A 118 41.77 -6.29 -12.02
CA SER A 118 40.84 -6.76 -10.98
C SER A 118 39.78 -5.71 -10.65
N SER A 119 38.64 -6.15 -10.11
CA SER A 119 37.69 -5.29 -9.40
C SER A 119 37.99 -5.33 -7.90
N GLU A 120 37.97 -4.17 -7.25
CA GLU A 120 38.25 -4.00 -5.81
C GLU A 120 37.23 -3.01 -5.22
N CYS A 121 37.01 -3.07 -3.90
CA CYS A 121 36.14 -2.10 -3.23
C CYS A 121 36.77 -0.69 -3.24
N VAL A 122 35.93 0.34 -3.29
CA VAL A 122 36.34 1.73 -2.98
C VAL A 122 36.87 1.81 -1.54
N ASP A 123 37.68 2.83 -1.25
CA ASP A 123 38.36 3.09 0.04
C ASP A 123 39.34 2.00 0.53
N GLY A 124 39.49 0.89 -0.21
CA GLY A 124 40.27 -0.27 0.23
C GLY A 124 39.52 -1.17 1.22
N ASP A 125 38.18 -1.11 1.25
CA ASP A 125 37.38 -2.05 2.04
C ASP A 125 37.65 -3.51 1.62
N THR A 126 37.50 -4.44 2.57
CA THR A 126 37.56 -5.88 2.27
C THR A 126 36.27 -6.34 1.61
N ALA A 127 36.40 -7.04 0.48
CA ALA A 127 35.28 -7.77 -0.12
C ALA A 127 34.76 -8.88 0.82
N PHE A 128 33.48 -9.20 0.69
CA PHE A 128 32.79 -10.19 1.53
C PHE A 128 31.81 -11.04 0.73
N THR A 129 31.56 -12.26 1.20
CA THR A 129 30.48 -13.12 0.69
C THR A 129 29.16 -12.84 1.41
N LEU A 130 28.05 -13.24 0.79
CA LEU A 130 26.72 -13.21 1.38
C LEU A 130 26.01 -14.54 1.18
N ASN A 131 25.14 -14.88 2.13
CA ASN A 131 24.23 -16.02 1.99
C ASN A 131 23.23 -15.76 0.86
N ASN A 132 22.87 -16.83 0.14
CA ASN A 132 21.73 -16.80 -0.80
C ASN A 132 20.46 -16.35 -0.08
N GLY A 133 19.63 -15.57 -0.78
CA GLY A 133 18.36 -15.06 -0.27
C GLY A 133 17.22 -15.27 -1.27
N GLU A 134 16.03 -15.42 -0.74
CA GLU A 134 14.77 -15.56 -1.48
C GLU A 134 13.87 -14.34 -1.23
N MET A 135 12.98 -14.03 -2.16
CA MET A 135 12.08 -12.87 -2.04
C MET A 135 10.97 -13.15 -1.02
N ILE A 136 10.84 -12.30 0.00
CA ILE A 136 9.76 -12.41 0.99
C ILE A 136 8.48 -11.78 0.42
N LEU A 137 7.46 -12.60 0.22
CA LEU A 137 6.14 -12.17 -0.21
C LEU A 137 5.32 -11.58 0.94
N GLY A 138 4.29 -10.79 0.63
CA GLY A 138 3.45 -10.14 1.63
C GLY A 138 4.13 -9.02 2.42
N ARG A 139 5.23 -8.43 1.90
CA ARG A 139 5.97 -7.31 2.50
C ARG A 139 6.50 -6.34 1.43
N ALA A 140 6.59 -5.05 1.77
CA ALA A 140 7.13 -3.99 0.91
C ALA A 140 6.55 -4.05 -0.52
N ALA A 141 7.38 -4.04 -1.57
CA ALA A 141 6.93 -4.09 -2.97
C ALA A 141 6.07 -5.34 -3.31
N LEU A 142 6.09 -6.37 -2.46
CA LEU A 142 5.36 -7.62 -2.61
C LEU A 142 4.21 -7.78 -1.58
N GLU A 143 3.79 -6.71 -0.90
CA GLU A 143 2.68 -6.73 0.10
C GLU A 143 1.41 -7.40 -0.43
N ASN A 144 1.04 -7.10 -1.67
CA ASN A 144 -0.16 -7.63 -2.32
C ASN A 144 0.05 -8.97 -3.05
N VAL A 145 1.21 -9.61 -2.89
CA VAL A 145 1.56 -10.88 -3.54
C VAL A 145 1.52 -12.03 -2.52
N THR A 146 0.81 -13.10 -2.88
CA THR A 146 0.69 -14.34 -2.08
C THR A 146 1.20 -15.53 -2.88
N GLU A 147 1.78 -16.54 -2.21
CA GLU A 147 2.14 -17.80 -2.86
C GLU A 147 0.91 -18.49 -3.46
N VAL A 148 1.02 -18.91 -4.72
CA VAL A 148 0.05 -19.83 -5.35
C VAL A 148 0.61 -21.24 -5.19
N SER A 149 0.18 -21.94 -4.14
CA SER A 149 0.55 -23.33 -3.88
C SER A 149 -0.04 -24.27 -4.94
N ASN A 150 0.63 -24.41 -6.08
CA ASN A 150 0.26 -25.36 -7.13
C ASN A 150 0.38 -26.80 -6.59
N ALA A 151 -0.75 -27.38 -6.18
CA ALA A 151 -0.84 -28.80 -5.87
C ALA A 151 -0.48 -29.61 -7.12
N SER A 152 0.69 -30.27 -7.09
CA SER A 152 1.30 -30.93 -8.24
C SER A 152 0.36 -32.00 -8.83
N SER A 153 -0.34 -31.63 -9.90
CA SER A 153 -1.35 -32.43 -10.55
C SER A 153 -0.79 -32.97 -11.86
N THR A 154 -0.47 -34.27 -11.89
CA THR A 154 0.14 -34.96 -13.03
C THR A 154 -0.65 -34.70 -14.32
N SER A 155 -0.01 -34.05 -15.30
CA SER A 155 -0.69 -33.56 -16.50
C SER A 155 -1.17 -34.67 -17.42
N THR A 156 -2.49 -34.87 -17.52
CA THR A 156 -3.14 -35.57 -18.63
C THR A 156 -3.92 -34.59 -19.49
N THR A 157 -3.52 -34.45 -20.75
CA THR A 157 -4.00 -33.41 -21.67
C THR A 157 -5.42 -33.65 -22.18
N THR A 158 -6.37 -32.77 -21.84
CA THR A 158 -7.55 -32.47 -22.67
C THR A 158 -8.12 -31.08 -22.38
N VAL A 159 -8.24 -30.28 -23.44
CA VAL A 159 -9.21 -29.17 -23.63
C VAL A 159 -10.23 -29.64 -24.69
N PRO A 160 -11.44 -29.04 -24.86
CA PRO A 160 -11.86 -27.71 -24.38
C PRO A 160 -13.30 -27.65 -23.77
N THR A 161 -13.77 -26.41 -23.56
CA THR A 161 -15.17 -25.90 -23.68
C THR A 161 -15.77 -25.33 -22.39
N GLU A 162 -16.40 -24.16 -22.53
CA GLU A 162 -17.09 -23.40 -21.47
C GLU A 162 -18.53 -23.91 -21.27
N THR A 163 -19.04 -23.94 -20.02
CA THR A 163 -20.37 -23.37 -19.67
C THR A 163 -20.71 -23.46 -18.15
N VAL A 164 -21.42 -22.43 -17.68
CA VAL A 164 -22.42 -22.39 -16.58
C VAL A 164 -22.09 -23.00 -15.19
N LEU A 165 -21.92 -22.09 -14.23
CA LEU A 165 -22.61 -21.97 -12.91
C LEU A 165 -23.13 -23.23 -12.15
N ALA A 166 -22.98 -23.12 -10.82
CA ALA A 166 -23.77 -23.76 -9.74
C ALA A 166 -23.15 -24.96 -9.00
N THR A 167 -22.73 -24.66 -7.77
CA THR A 167 -22.80 -25.46 -6.53
C THR A 167 -23.33 -26.90 -6.64
N SER A 168 -22.45 -27.88 -6.39
CA SER A 168 -22.86 -29.14 -5.77
C SER A 168 -21.76 -29.72 -4.87
N THR A 169 -22.13 -30.05 -3.64
CA THR A 169 -21.25 -30.74 -2.67
C THR A 169 -21.47 -32.24 -2.75
N THR A 170 -20.44 -33.00 -3.16
CA THR A 170 -20.39 -34.46 -2.95
C THR A 170 -18.99 -34.85 -2.51
N CYS A 171 -18.87 -35.43 -1.31
CA CYS A 171 -17.62 -36.02 -0.83
C CYS A 171 -17.67 -37.54 -1.03
N SER A 172 -16.60 -38.13 -1.57
CA SER A 172 -16.46 -39.59 -1.70
C SER A 172 -15.26 -40.07 -0.89
N SER A 173 -15.53 -41.00 0.03
CA SER A 173 -14.62 -41.80 0.87
C SER A 173 -13.17 -41.93 0.35
N SER A 174 -12.13 -41.82 1.20
CA SER A 174 -11.97 -42.68 2.38
C SER A 174 -11.05 -42.09 3.47
N GLU A 175 -11.17 -42.63 4.70
CA GLU A 175 -10.28 -42.46 5.85
C GLU A 175 -9.97 -41.05 6.41
N LYS A 176 -10.91 -40.61 7.25
CA LYS A 176 -10.75 -39.85 8.51
C LYS A 176 -10.69 -38.31 8.47
N HIS A 177 -11.45 -37.76 9.44
CA HIS A 177 -11.52 -36.36 9.89
C HIS A 177 -12.23 -35.33 9.00
N CYS A 178 -13.55 -35.48 8.87
CA CYS A 178 -14.43 -34.38 8.48
C CYS A 178 -14.48 -33.30 9.58
N SER A 179 -14.42 -32.02 9.21
CA SER A 179 -14.88 -30.90 10.04
C SER A 179 -15.55 -29.85 9.16
N SER A 180 -16.75 -29.41 9.53
CA SER A 180 -17.66 -28.69 8.65
C SER A 180 -17.76 -27.19 8.97
N ASN A 181 -17.26 -26.34 8.08
CA ASN A 181 -17.44 -24.87 8.16
C ASN A 181 -18.31 -24.29 7.02
N ALA A 182 -19.05 -25.13 6.28
CA ALA A 182 -19.87 -24.74 5.13
C ALA A 182 -21.05 -23.80 5.46
N THR A 183 -21.34 -23.55 6.74
CA THR A 183 -22.39 -22.61 7.19
C THR A 183 -21.81 -21.25 7.64
N ALA A 184 -20.49 -21.14 7.84
CA ALA A 184 -19.87 -19.98 8.50
C ALA A 184 -19.76 -18.72 7.61
N VAL A 185 -19.87 -18.85 6.29
CA VAL A 185 -19.63 -17.75 5.33
C VAL A 185 -20.82 -16.77 5.23
N GLY A 186 -22.05 -17.23 5.50
CA GLY A 186 -23.26 -16.40 5.33
C GLY A 186 -23.47 -15.30 6.37
N ALA A 187 -22.84 -15.41 7.55
CA ALA A 187 -23.11 -14.50 8.68
C ALA A 187 -22.28 -13.20 8.66
N GLY A 188 -21.14 -13.17 7.97
CA GLY A 188 -20.15 -12.08 8.10
C GLY A 188 -20.59 -10.72 7.53
N VAL A 189 -21.41 -10.71 6.47
CA VAL A 189 -21.78 -9.47 5.75
C VAL A 189 -23.18 -8.94 6.06
N GLY A 190 -24.06 -9.77 6.63
CA GLY A 190 -25.45 -9.38 6.90
C GLY A 190 -25.60 -8.32 8.01
N VAL A 191 -24.77 -8.39 9.05
CA VAL A 191 -24.85 -7.50 10.22
C VAL A 191 -24.57 -6.02 9.87
N PRO A 192 -23.43 -5.64 9.23
CA PRO A 192 -23.17 -4.22 8.94
C PRO A 192 -24.21 -3.60 7.99
N LEU A 193 -24.64 -4.34 6.96
CA LEU A 193 -25.69 -3.88 6.04
C LEU A 193 -27.05 -3.73 6.75
N GLY A 194 -27.40 -4.66 7.64
CA GLY A 194 -28.62 -4.60 8.45
C GLY A 194 -28.67 -3.38 9.37
N VAL A 195 -27.56 -3.05 10.05
CA VAL A 195 -27.48 -1.87 10.93
C VAL A 195 -27.66 -0.57 10.14
N LEU A 196 -26.99 -0.44 8.99
CA LEU A 196 -27.14 0.74 8.12
C LEU A 196 -28.58 0.88 7.62
N ALA A 197 -29.19 -0.20 7.13
CA ALA A 197 -30.58 -0.20 6.67
C ALA A 197 -31.57 0.21 7.78
N VAL A 198 -31.42 -0.33 8.99
CA VAL A 198 -32.26 0.04 10.14
C VAL A 198 -32.07 1.51 10.53
N SER A 199 -30.83 2.02 10.56
CA SER A 199 -30.59 3.45 10.86
C SER A 199 -31.24 4.40 9.84
N ALA A 200 -31.20 4.04 8.54
CA ALA A 200 -31.82 4.83 7.48
C ALA A 200 -33.34 4.84 7.61
N VAL A 201 -33.97 3.71 7.93
CA VAL A 201 -35.42 3.61 8.16
C VAL A 201 -35.85 4.42 9.40
N VAL A 202 -35.12 4.30 10.52
CA VAL A 202 -35.43 5.07 11.74
C VAL A 202 -35.32 6.57 11.49
N TRP A 203 -34.26 7.02 10.81
CA TRP A 203 -34.06 8.44 10.47
C TRP A 203 -35.15 8.96 9.52
N ALA A 204 -35.48 8.22 8.46
CA ALA A 204 -36.53 8.59 7.51
C ALA A 204 -37.92 8.68 8.16
N LEU A 205 -38.24 7.77 9.09
CA LEU A 205 -39.48 7.85 9.87
C LEU A 205 -39.51 9.04 10.82
N TRP A 206 -38.39 9.35 11.49
CA TRP A 206 -38.29 10.51 12.38
C TRP A 206 -38.41 11.84 11.62
N GLU A 207 -37.78 11.95 10.46
CA GLU A 207 -37.92 13.13 9.60
C GLU A 207 -39.35 13.26 9.05
N ARG A 208 -39.96 12.15 8.59
CA ARG A 208 -41.36 12.16 8.14
C ARG A 208 -42.30 12.61 9.26
N SER A 209 -42.11 12.16 10.49
CA SER A 209 -42.88 12.63 11.65
C SER A 209 -42.70 14.13 11.90
N ARG A 210 -41.45 14.64 11.86
CA ARG A 210 -41.19 16.09 11.98
C ARG A 210 -41.87 16.91 10.88
N ARG A 211 -41.85 16.44 9.63
CA ARG A 211 -42.54 17.07 8.49
C ARG A 211 -44.07 17.04 8.66
N ILE A 212 -44.63 15.96 9.23
CA ILE A 212 -46.06 15.89 9.57
C ILE A 212 -46.43 16.89 10.68
N THR A 213 -45.63 17.02 11.75
CA THR A 213 -45.88 18.02 12.80
C THR A 213 -45.84 19.46 12.27
N ALA A 214 -44.98 19.73 11.28
CA ALA A 214 -44.97 21.02 10.56
C ALA A 214 -46.16 21.20 9.59
N SER A 215 -46.82 20.11 9.18
CA SER A 215 -47.97 20.15 8.26
C SER A 215 -49.30 20.48 8.95
N THR A 216 -49.40 20.30 10.27
CA THR A 216 -50.60 20.64 11.07
C THR A 216 -50.64 22.10 11.55
N ALA A 217 -49.71 22.95 11.08
CA ALA A 217 -49.50 24.31 11.56
C ALA A 217 -50.08 25.43 10.65
N ALA A 218 -50.99 25.07 9.74
CA ALA A 218 -51.74 26.01 8.89
C ALA A 218 -53.17 25.50 8.72
N ALA A 219 -54.25 26.28 8.86
CA ALA A 219 -54.44 27.68 9.30
C ALA A 219 -55.94 27.80 9.76
N PRO A 220 -56.62 28.97 9.89
CA PRO A 220 -56.18 30.37 9.96
C PRO A 220 -56.84 31.19 11.12
N ASN A 221 -56.39 32.45 11.31
CA ASN A 221 -57.07 33.68 11.84
C ASN A 221 -55.93 34.70 12.12
N VAL A 222 -55.91 35.98 11.71
CA VAL A 222 -56.89 37.10 11.82
C VAL A 222 -57.17 37.39 13.31
N GLN A 223 -56.71 38.48 13.94
CA GLN A 223 -56.67 39.88 13.50
C GLN A 223 -55.58 40.74 14.23
N GLU A 224 -55.37 41.96 13.72
CA GLU A 224 -54.60 43.15 14.18
C GLU A 224 -53.94 43.24 15.58
N GLY A 225 -52.80 43.96 15.64
CA GLY A 225 -52.20 44.49 16.87
C GLY A 225 -50.96 45.37 16.64
N PHE A 226 -51.11 46.70 16.64
CA PHE A 226 -50.01 47.66 16.45
C PHE A 226 -49.14 47.85 17.71
N TYR A 227 -47.81 47.79 17.56
CA TYR A 227 -46.92 48.82 18.13
C TYR A 227 -45.60 48.92 17.33
N MET A 228 -44.98 50.09 17.35
CA MET A 228 -43.71 50.41 16.69
C MET A 228 -42.72 50.97 17.71
N ASP A 229 -41.44 50.64 17.58
CA ASP A 229 -40.37 51.54 18.04
C ASP A 229 -39.17 51.51 17.08
N LYS A 230 -38.32 52.54 17.17
CA LYS A 230 -37.17 52.80 16.29
C LYS A 230 -35.94 51.99 16.75
N GLY A 231 -34.96 51.64 15.92
CA GLY A 231 -34.78 51.89 14.49
C GLY A 231 -33.37 52.41 14.17
N LEU A 232 -32.74 51.91 13.11
CA LEU A 232 -31.68 52.59 12.33
C LEU A 232 -31.48 51.86 10.98
N VAL A 233 -30.94 52.59 9.99
CA VAL A 233 -31.03 52.31 8.54
C VAL A 233 -29.75 52.84 7.86
N GLN A 234 -29.18 52.30 6.77
CA GLN A 234 -29.59 51.22 5.85
C GLN A 234 -28.62 50.00 6.00
N GLU A 235 -28.08 49.22 5.05
CA GLU A 235 -28.05 49.11 3.57
C GLU A 235 -27.81 47.59 3.27
N SER A 236 -28.61 46.84 2.50
CA SER A 236 -28.72 46.73 1.02
C SER A 236 -27.39 46.40 0.30
N TYR A 237 -27.27 45.44 -0.63
CA TYR A 237 -28.27 44.54 -1.26
C TYR A 237 -27.61 43.30 -1.93
N VAL A 238 -28.09 42.08 -1.56
CA VAL A 238 -28.15 40.80 -2.35
C VAL A 238 -26.90 40.17 -2.99
N PRO A 239 -26.76 38.82 -2.95
CA PRO A 239 -25.68 38.07 -3.62
C PRO A 239 -26.02 37.65 -5.07
N HIS A 240 -24.99 37.49 -5.90
CA HIS A 240 -25.10 36.77 -7.18
C HIS A 240 -24.39 35.40 -7.14
N ARG A 241 -25.17 34.35 -7.43
CA ARG A 241 -24.69 32.99 -7.71
C ARG A 241 -25.27 32.55 -9.05
N MET A 242 -24.42 32.48 -10.07
CA MET A 242 -24.44 31.53 -11.21
C MET A 242 -23.05 31.65 -11.87
N GLN A 243 -22.24 30.59 -11.92
CA GLN A 243 -22.33 29.45 -12.85
C GLN A 243 -21.66 29.79 -14.21
N GLN A 244 -20.55 29.11 -14.51
CA GLN A 244 -20.19 28.52 -15.83
C GLN A 244 -18.70 28.65 -16.20
N ALA A 245 -18.12 27.48 -16.50
CA ALA A 245 -16.96 27.23 -17.33
C ALA A 245 -17.35 26.04 -18.26
N PRO A 246 -16.62 25.74 -19.35
CA PRO A 246 -15.37 26.33 -19.83
C PRO A 246 -15.54 27.12 -21.15
N THR A 247 -14.43 27.69 -21.61
CA THR A 247 -14.23 28.06 -23.02
C THR A 247 -12.93 27.43 -23.51
N GLU A 248 -13.04 26.54 -24.51
CA GLU A 248 -11.90 26.05 -25.28
C GLU A 248 -11.19 27.21 -25.97
N LEU A 249 -9.85 27.23 -25.95
CA LEU A 249 -9.06 28.19 -26.69
C LEU A 249 -8.25 27.46 -27.77
N ASP A 250 -8.76 27.47 -29.01
CA ASP A 250 -7.96 27.08 -30.17
C ASP A 250 -6.73 28.00 -30.24
N THR A 251 -5.55 27.40 -30.11
CA THR A 251 -4.29 28.02 -30.51
C THR A 251 -3.49 27.03 -31.32
N ARG A 252 -3.99 26.77 -32.54
CA ARG A 252 -3.29 26.20 -33.69
C ARG A 252 -2.04 27.02 -34.06
N ALA A 253 -1.02 27.00 -33.21
CA ALA A 253 0.31 27.46 -33.54
C ALA A 253 0.88 26.55 -34.63
N ARG A 254 1.11 27.11 -35.84
CA ARG A 254 1.84 26.37 -36.87
C ARG A 254 3.26 26.11 -36.37
N ILE A 255 3.66 24.84 -36.32
CA ILE A 255 5.08 24.51 -36.44
C ILE A 255 5.47 24.86 -37.89
N SER A 256 6.46 25.75 -38.05
CA SER A 256 7.03 26.04 -39.37
C SER A 256 7.92 24.87 -39.79
N GLU A 257 7.60 24.24 -40.92
CA GLU A 257 8.52 23.34 -41.61
C GLU A 257 9.73 24.16 -42.11
N MET A 258 10.90 23.96 -41.51
CA MET A 258 12.16 24.34 -42.15
C MET A 258 12.76 23.13 -42.85
N MET A 259 12.53 23.05 -44.15
CA MET A 259 13.24 22.14 -45.04
C MET A 259 14.65 22.68 -45.31
N GLY A 260 15.67 21.82 -45.18
CA GLY A 260 17.05 22.15 -45.54
C GLY A 260 18.07 21.33 -44.75
N SER A 261 19.06 20.69 -45.36
CA SER A 261 19.22 20.40 -46.80
C SER A 261 20.01 19.09 -46.96
N SER A 262 19.78 18.37 -48.05
CA SER A 262 20.64 17.23 -48.40
C SER A 262 21.99 17.73 -48.92
N TYR A 263 23.08 17.18 -48.39
CA TYR A 263 24.40 17.26 -49.00
C TYR A 263 25.15 15.93 -48.84
N GLN A 264 24.98 15.06 -49.85
CA GLN A 264 26.03 14.10 -50.20
C GLN A 264 27.04 14.83 -51.10
N HIS A 265 28.35 14.72 -50.82
CA HIS A 265 29.31 14.14 -51.76
C HIS A 265 30.76 14.12 -51.22
N ALA A 266 31.42 12.98 -51.45
CA ALA A 266 32.85 12.76 -51.68
C ALA A 266 33.91 13.70 -51.05
N SER A 267 34.77 13.11 -50.21
CA SER A 267 36.04 12.53 -50.68
C SER A 267 36.48 11.38 -49.76
#